data_AF-A0AAJ4ANY3-F1
#
_entry.id   AF-A0AAJ4ANY3-F1
#
_cell.length_a   1.000
_cell.length_b   1.000
_cell.length_c   1.000
_cell.angle_alpha   90.00
_cell.angle_beta   90.00
_cell.angle_gamma   90.00
#
_symmetry.space_group_name_H-M   'P 1'
#
loop_
_entity.id
_entity.type
_entity.pdbx_description
1 polymer ?
#
loop_
_entity_poly.entity_id
_entity_poly.type
_entity_poly.pdbx_seq_one_letter_code
_entity_poly.pdbx_strand_id
1 'polypeptide(L)' 'MNINATLIGQILFFILLLIPLFGFVCYKVGKKKTENPKMVGFVGAALSLFPPLNFIFLAVLVLKSDLPIALSES' A
#
# COMPACT_ATOMS: atom_id res chain seq x y z
N MET A 1 30.74 17.71 2.55
CA MET A 1 30.01 16.45 2.80
C MET A 1 30.16 15.57 1.57
N ASN A 2 30.67 14.34 1.71
CA ASN A 2 30.84 13.40 0.60
C ASN A 2 29.60 12.51 0.52
N ILE A 3 28.61 12.96 -0.24
CA ILE A 3 27.38 12.19 -0.46
C ILE A 3 27.71 11.11 -1.48
N ASN A 4 27.79 9.88 -1.01
CA ASN A 4 28.11 8.74 -1.84
C ASN A 4 26.90 8.46 -2.76
N ALA A 5 26.99 8.85 -4.04
CA ALA A 5 25.90 8.73 -5.01
C ALA A 5 25.39 7.28 -5.13
N THR A 6 26.29 6.30 -4.93
CA THR A 6 25.98 4.87 -4.87
C THR A 6 25.03 4.53 -3.73
N LEU A 7 25.21 5.15 -2.56
CA LEU A 7 24.36 4.93 -1.39
C LEU A 7 22.94 5.49 -1.62
N ILE A 8 22.84 6.67 -2.25
CA ILE A 8 21.56 7.26 -2.64
C ILE A 8 20.84 6.37 -3.66
N GLY A 9 21.55 5.88 -4.67
CA GLY A 9 20.99 4.99 -5.68
C GLY A 9 20.43 3.70 -5.09
N GLN A 10 21.12 3.11 -4.11
CA GLN A 10 20.64 1.90 -3.41
C GLN A 10 19.35 2.16 -2.61
N ILE A 11 19.26 3.29 -1.91
CA ILE A 11 18.07 3.67 -1.13
C ILE A 11 16.87 3.87 -2.07
N LEU A 12 17.06 4.60 -3.17
CA LEU A 12 16.02 4.82 -4.18
C LEU A 12 15.56 3.50 -4.82
N PHE A 13 16.51 2.64 -5.16
CA PHE A 13 16.21 1.32 -5.74
C PHE A 13 15.40 0.45 -4.77
N PHE A 14 15.74 0.48 -3.48
CA PHE A 14 15.00 -0.24 -2.45
C PHE A 14 13.56 0.26 -2.31
N ILE A 15 13.35 1.57 -2.29
CA ILE A 15 12.01 2.18 -2.27
C ILE A 15 11.23 1.78 -3.52
N LEU A 16 11.84 1.82 -4.70
CA LEU A 16 11.17 1.46 -5.96
C LEU A 16 10.68 0.01 -5.98
N LEU A 17 11.45 -0.92 -5.39
CA LEU A 17 11.10 -2.33 -5.29
C LEU A 17 9.94 -2.55 -4.30
N LEU A 18 9.83 -1.72 -3.26
CA LEU A 18 8.73 -1.78 -2.29
C LEU A 18 7.39 -1.33 -2.88
N ILE A 19 7.37 -0.47 -3.91
CA ILE A 19 6.13 0.03 -4.54
C ILE A 19 5.20 -1.09 -5.01
N PRO A 20 5.63 -2.02 -5.89
CA PRO A 20 4.77 -3.12 -6.35
C PRO A 20 4.40 -4.07 -5.21
N LEU A 21 5.31 -4.30 -4.25
CA LEU A 21 5.05 -5.19 -3.11
C LEU A 21 3.92 -4.65 -2.25
N PHE A 22 4.00 -3.38 -1.84
CA PHE A 22 2.97 -2.75 -1.02
C PHE A 22 1.67 -2.52 -1.77
N GLY A 23 1.73 -2.15 -3.06
CA GLY A 23 0.54 -2.06 -3.91
C GLY A 23 -0.20 -3.40 -3.99
N PHE A 24 0.54 -4.51 -4.13
CA PHE A 24 -0.04 -5.85 -4.15
C PHE A 24 -0.64 -6.25 -2.80
N VAL A 25 0.05 -5.98 -1.68
CA VAL A 25 -0.46 -6.23 -0.32
C VAL A 25 -1.75 -5.42 -0.10
N CYS A 26 -1.73 -4.12 -0.37
CA CYS A 26 -2.91 -3.25 -0.23
C CYS A 26 -4.07 -3.71 -1.12
N TYR A 27 -3.80 -4.12 -2.37
CA TYR A 27 -4.81 -4.70 -3.26
C TYR A 27 -5.43 -5.96 -2.67
N LYS A 28 -4.62 -6.90 -2.15
CA LYS A 28 -5.13 -8.16 -1.57
C LYS A 28 -5.94 -7.93 -0.30
N VAL A 29 -5.50 -7.03 0.58
CA VAL A 29 -6.24 -6.67 1.81
C VAL A 29 -7.52 -5.92 1.44
N GLY A 30 -7.43 -4.95 0.53
CA GLY A 30 -8.56 -4.19 0.00
C GLY A 30 -9.61 -5.06 -0.68
N LYS A 31 -9.22 -6.13 -1.37
CA LYS A 31 -10.14 -7.07 -2.03
C LYS A 31 -11.13 -7.74 -1.07
N LYS A 32 -10.76 -7.89 0.21
CA LYS A 32 -11.64 -8.49 1.22
C LYS A 32 -12.45 -7.45 2.02
N LYS A 33 -11.98 -6.20 2.05
CA LYS A 33 -12.46 -5.15 2.96
C LYS A 33 -13.06 -3.92 2.28
N THR A 34 -12.99 -3.82 0.95
CA THR A 34 -13.43 -2.64 0.17
C THR A 34 -14.04 -3.03 -1.17
N GLU A 35 -15.12 -2.36 -1.60
CA GLU A 35 -15.79 -2.55 -2.91
C GLU A 35 -14.85 -2.25 -4.10
N ASN A 36 -13.88 -1.35 -3.92
CA ASN A 36 -12.95 -0.89 -4.94
C ASN A 36 -11.49 -1.24 -4.61
N PRO A 37 -11.07 -2.51 -4.76
CA PRO A 37 -9.71 -2.95 -4.45
C PRO A 37 -8.63 -2.32 -5.35
N LYS A 38 -8.98 -1.97 -6.59
CA LYS A 38 -8.08 -1.28 -7.53
C LYS A 38 -7.64 0.08 -6.99
N MET A 39 -8.58 0.85 -6.43
CA MET A 39 -8.31 2.17 -5.87
C MET A 39 -7.45 2.06 -4.61
N VAL A 40 -7.71 1.06 -3.77
CA VAL A 40 -6.89 0.78 -2.57
C VAL A 40 -5.45 0.40 -2.95
N GLY A 41 -5.27 -0.47 -3.94
CA GLY A 41 -3.94 -0.86 -4.43
C GLY A 41 -3.17 0.33 -5.00
N PHE A 42 -3.85 1.21 -5.75
CA PHE A 42 -3.25 2.43 -6.30
C PHE A 42 -2.83 3.41 -5.20
N VAL A 43 -3.70 3.65 -4.21
CA VAL A 43 -3.38 4.52 -3.07
C VAL A 43 -2.22 3.94 -2.25
N GLY A 44 -2.21 2.63 -1.98
CA GLY A 44 -1.09 1.97 -1.30
C GLY A 44 0.24 2.05 -2.07
N ALA A 45 0.19 1.90 -3.40
CA ALA A 45 1.35 2.10 -4.25
C ALA A 45 1.83 3.57 -4.24
N ALA A 46 0.93 4.54 -4.32
CA ALA A 46 1.27 5.96 -4.25
C ALA A 46 1.85 6.35 -2.88
N LEU A 47 1.28 5.83 -1.79
CA LEU A 47 1.76 6.07 -0.43
C LEU A 47 3.08 5.36 -0.14
N SER A 48 3.45 4.30 -0.87
CA SER A 48 4.72 3.60 -0.68
C SER A 48 5.96 4.46 -0.98
N LEU A 49 5.79 5.57 -1.70
CA LEU A 49 6.81 6.63 -1.85
C LEU A 49 7.24 7.19 -0.48
N PHE A 50 6.33 7.15 0.48
CA PHE A 50 6.52 7.47 1.89
C PHE A 50 6.24 6.20 2.72
N PRO A 51 7.21 5.28 2.83
CA PRO A 51 7.05 4.02 3.56
C PRO A 51 6.33 4.15 4.92
N PRO A 52 6.62 5.14 5.79
CA PRO A 52 5.90 5.27 7.06
C PRO A 52 4.41 5.58 6.90
N LEU A 53 4.02 6.44 5.95
CA LEU A 53 2.60 6.74 5.69
C LEU A 53 1.86 5.51 5.18
N ASN A 54 2.51 4.72 4.33
CA ASN A 54 1.95 3.49 3.82
C ASN A 54 1.72 2.44 4.91
N PHE A 55 2.60 2.34 5.90
CA PHE A 55 2.40 1.47 7.06
C PHE A 55 1.15 1.86 7.87
N ILE A 56 0.94 3.17 8.10
CA ILE A 56 -0.26 3.67 8.79
C ILE A 56 -1.51 3.34 7.96
N PHE A 57 -1.48 3.61 6.65
CA PHE A 57 -2.58 3.28 5.76
C PHE A 57 -2.91 1.80 5.76
N LEU A 58 -1.90 0.94 5.64
CA LEU A 58 -2.06 -0.51 5.71
C LEU A 58 -2.63 -0.96 7.07
N ALA A 59 -2.16 -0.39 8.19
CA ALA A 59 -2.69 -0.69 9.51
C ALA A 59 -4.18 -0.35 9.60
N VAL A 60 -4.58 0.85 9.17
CA VAL A 60 -6.00 1.26 9.10
C VAL A 60 -6.79 0.31 8.21
N LEU A 61 -6.23 -0.11 7.06
CA LEU A 61 -6.89 -1.01 6.13
C LEU A 61 -7.05 -2.43 6.67
N VAL A 62 -6.10 -2.90 7.48
CA VAL A 62 -6.16 -4.19 8.17
C VAL A 62 -7.17 -4.15 9.32
N LEU A 63 -7.22 -3.05 10.09
CA LEU A 63 -8.18 -2.85 11.17
C LEU A 63 -9.60 -2.61 10.67
N LYS A 64 -9.78 -2.15 9.42
CA LYS A 64 -11.10 -1.97 8.83
C LYS A 64 -11.85 -3.30 8.85
N SER A 65 -13.04 -3.33 9.43
CA SER A 65 -13.92 -4.48 9.43
C SER A 65 -14.19 -4.93 7.99
N ASP A 66 -14.21 -6.24 7.75
CA ASP A 66 -14.59 -6.78 6.44
C ASP A 66 -16.00 -6.27 6.07
N LEU A 67 -16.22 -6.02 4.77
CA LEU A 67 -17.53 -5.58 4.30
C LEU A 67 -18.57 -6.59 4.77
N PRO A 68 -19.70 -6.14 5.36
CA PRO A 68 -20.80 -7.05 5.63
C PRO A 68 -21.24 -7.65 4.30
N ILE A 69 -21.18 -8.98 4.19
CA ILE A 69 -21.90 -9.77 3.20
C ILE A 69 -23.39 -9.52 3.47
N ALA A 70 -23.93 -8.39 3.00
CA ALA A 70 -25.32 -8.03 3.31
C ALA A 70 -25.94 -6.96 2.37
N LEU A 71 -25.39 -6.66 1.19
CA LEU A 71 -26.08 -5.81 0.19
C LEU A 71 -26.35 -6.57 -1.12
N SER A 72 -26.76 -7.84 -1.01
CA SER A 72 -27.24 -8.65 -2.15
C SER A 72 -28.74 -8.98 -2.07
N GLU A 73 -29.47 -8.44 -1.08
CA GLU A 73 -30.89 -8.76 -0.87
C GLU A 73 -31.77 -7.53 -0.63
N SER A 74 -31.56 -6.44 -1.37
CA SER A 74 -32.51 -5.31 -1.38
C SER A 74 -32.76 -4.80 -2.77
#